data_AF-A0AA47ET07-F1
#
_entry.id   AF-A0AA47ET07-F1
#
_cell.length_a   1.000
_cell.length_b   1.000
_cell.length_c   1.000
_cell.angle_alpha   90.00
_cell.angle_beta   90.00
_cell.angle_gamma   90.00
#
_symmetry.space_group_name_H-M   'P 1'
#
loop_
_entity.id
_entity.type
_entity.pdbx_description
1 polymer ?
#
loop_
_entity_poly.entity_id
_entity_poly.type
_entity_poly.pdbx_seq_one_letter_code
_entity_poly.pdbx_strand_id
1 'polypeptide(L)'
;MTTSKTREMPTPEATLQTQDEHFTFGVTVEQIDQFHALLRTITAQSDMVAVCSGKPLDGSSVSILGESIFNAARAVRGIVDEIHEQRLGGEDSIPVSHDVQRHA
;
A
#
# COMPACT_ATOMS: atom_id res chain seq x y z
N MET A 1 10.39 -64.11 4.00
CA MET A 1 9.18 -63.75 3.24
C MET A 1 8.14 -63.35 4.28
N THR A 2 7.80 -62.08 4.48
CA THR A 2 7.16 -61.15 3.54
C THR A 2 7.64 -59.71 3.80
N THR A 3 7.79 -58.90 2.75
CA THR A 3 8.13 -57.47 2.83
C THR A 3 6.88 -56.64 2.55
N SER A 4 6.38 -55.92 3.55
CA SER A 4 5.31 -54.92 3.35
C SER A 4 5.95 -53.62 2.88
N LYS A 5 5.85 -53.34 1.58
CA LYS A 5 6.33 -52.11 0.95
C LYS A 5 5.31 -50.99 1.20
N THR A 6 5.60 -50.13 2.17
CA THR A 6 4.87 -48.90 2.44
C THR A 6 4.87 -47.99 1.21
N ARG A 7 3.68 -47.57 0.80
CA ARG A 7 3.43 -46.62 -0.28
C ARG A 7 3.92 -45.24 0.16
N GLU A 8 5.05 -44.80 -0.35
CA GLU A 8 5.46 -43.40 -0.27
C GLU A 8 4.53 -42.58 -1.17
N MET A 9 3.73 -41.72 -0.54
CA MET A 9 3.11 -40.58 -1.21
C MET A 9 4.19 -39.50 -1.36
N PRO A 10 4.38 -38.88 -2.54
CA PRO A 10 5.15 -37.65 -2.58
C PRO A 10 4.35 -36.58 -1.84
N THR A 11 4.89 -36.12 -0.72
CA THR A 11 4.57 -34.83 -0.11
C THR A 11 4.59 -33.79 -1.22
N PRO A 12 3.51 -33.03 -1.45
CA PRO A 12 3.63 -31.81 -2.23
C PRO A 12 4.49 -30.89 -1.38
N GLU A 13 5.78 -30.81 -1.71
CA GLU A 13 6.57 -29.64 -1.38
C GLU A 13 5.78 -28.46 -1.90
N ALA A 14 5.11 -27.76 -0.98
CA ALA A 14 4.61 -26.44 -1.23
C ALA A 14 5.85 -25.59 -1.56
N THR A 15 6.21 -25.58 -2.83
CA THR A 15 6.99 -24.51 -3.43
C THR A 15 6.28 -23.25 -3.01
N LEU A 16 6.81 -22.59 -1.98
CA LEU A 16 6.58 -21.18 -1.73
C LEU A 16 7.10 -20.48 -2.97
N GLN A 17 6.27 -20.46 -4.01
CA GLN A 17 6.43 -19.57 -5.13
C GLN A 17 6.32 -18.20 -4.51
N THR A 18 7.48 -17.61 -4.19
CA THR A 18 7.59 -16.18 -3.96
C THR A 18 7.32 -15.56 -5.33
N GLN A 19 6.03 -15.54 -5.69
CA GLN A 19 5.55 -14.79 -6.82
C GLN A 19 5.88 -13.34 -6.47
N ASP A 20 6.89 -12.79 -7.14
CA ASP A 20 7.00 -11.35 -7.39
C ASP A 20 5.80 -10.94 -8.28
N GLU A 21 4.59 -11.14 -7.75
CA GLU A 21 3.37 -10.63 -8.35
C GLU A 21 3.45 -9.11 -8.23
N HIS A 22 3.81 -8.47 -9.33
CA HIS A 22 3.77 -7.01 -9.43
C HIS A 22 2.31 -6.55 -9.32
N PHE A 23 1.88 -6.18 -8.12
CA PHE A 23 0.59 -5.54 -7.91
C PHE A 23 0.58 -4.19 -8.60
N THR A 24 -0.33 -4.02 -9.56
CA THR A 24 -0.53 -2.76 -10.25
C THR A 24 -1.73 -2.05 -9.64
N PHE A 25 -1.55 -0.79 -9.24
CA PHE A 25 -2.61 0.04 -8.68
C PHE A 25 -2.81 1.28 -9.55
N GLY A 26 -4.06 1.72 -9.63
CA GLY A 26 -4.41 3.03 -10.15
C GLY A 26 -4.05 4.11 -9.14
N VAL A 27 -3.68 5.28 -9.63
CA VAL A 27 -3.48 6.48 -8.82
C VAL A 27 -4.12 7.65 -9.56
N THR A 28 -4.81 8.54 -8.84
CA THR A 28 -5.32 9.79 -9.44
C THR A 28 -4.24 10.87 -9.39
N VAL A 29 -4.34 11.85 -10.30
CA VAL A 29 -3.44 13.03 -10.29
C VAL A 29 -3.59 13.81 -8.98
N GLU A 30 -4.81 13.94 -8.48
CA GLU A 30 -5.07 14.60 -7.20
C GLU A 30 -4.38 13.89 -6.03
N GLN A 31 -4.40 12.55 -5.98
CA GLN A 31 -3.69 11.79 -4.94
C GLN A 31 -2.17 12.00 -5.01
N ILE A 32 -1.60 12.08 -6.22
CA ILE A 32 -0.17 12.39 -6.42
C ILE A 32 0.14 13.79 -5.90
N ASP A 33 -0.65 14.78 -6.27
CA ASP A 33 -0.46 16.18 -5.86
C ASP A 33 -0.56 16.32 -4.33
N GLN A 34 -1.58 15.70 -3.72
CA GLN A 34 -1.76 15.68 -2.27
C GLN A 34 -0.60 14.98 -1.56
N PHE A 35 -0.14 13.83 -2.07
CA PHE A 35 1.01 13.12 -1.53
C PHE A 35 2.27 13.99 -1.55
N HIS A 36 2.56 14.65 -2.66
CA HIS A 36 3.70 15.58 -2.76
C HIS A 36 3.60 16.76 -1.80
N ALA A 37 2.41 17.36 -1.67
CA ALA A 37 2.20 18.47 -0.75
C ALA A 37 2.41 18.06 0.73
N LEU A 38 1.94 16.86 1.10
CA LEU A 38 2.13 16.31 2.44
C LEU A 38 3.61 16.01 2.74
N LEU A 39 4.33 15.39 1.79
CA LEU A 39 5.76 15.15 1.96
C LEU A 39 6.54 16.45 2.15
N ARG A 40 6.25 17.48 1.34
CA ARG A 40 6.87 18.79 1.48
C ARG A 40 6.60 19.43 2.84
N THR A 41 5.38 19.28 3.35
CA THR A 41 4.98 19.77 4.68
C THR A 41 5.77 19.08 5.78
N ILE A 42 5.85 17.75 5.73
CA ILE A 42 6.62 16.94 6.69
C ILE A 42 8.10 17.35 6.68
N THR A 43 8.71 17.51 5.51
CA THR A 43 10.12 17.92 5.39
C THR A 43 10.33 19.31 5.98
N ALA A 44 9.54 20.31 5.57
CA ALA A 44 9.70 21.67 6.05
C ALA A 44 9.54 21.79 7.58
N GLN A 45 8.59 21.03 8.14
CA GLN A 45 8.35 20.98 9.58
C GLN A 45 9.46 20.25 10.33
N SER A 46 9.96 19.14 9.78
CA SER A 46 11.08 18.39 10.37
C SER A 46 12.38 19.20 10.35
N ASP A 47 12.61 19.98 9.30
CA ASP A 47 13.75 20.90 9.20
C ASP A 47 13.69 21.97 10.31
N MET A 48 12.50 22.48 10.63
CA MET A 48 12.32 23.43 11.73
C MET A 48 12.69 22.80 13.09
N VAL A 49 12.31 21.54 13.34
CA VAL A 49 12.76 20.80 14.55
C VAL A 49 14.29 20.67 14.57
N ALA A 50 14.89 20.29 13.45
CA ALA A 50 16.34 20.07 13.35
C ALA A 50 17.14 21.38 13.55
N VAL A 51 16.71 22.48 12.92
CA VAL A 51 17.39 23.80 12.98
C VAL A 51 17.25 24.44 14.36
N CYS A 52 16.09 24.32 15.00
CA CYS A 52 15.86 24.88 16.33
C CYS A 52 16.48 24.05 17.47
N SER A 53 17.20 22.97 17.18
CA SER A 53 17.95 22.21 18.18
C SER A 53 19.03 23.04 18.90
N GLY A 54 19.47 24.17 18.31
CA GLY A 54 20.43 25.11 18.91
C GLY A 54 19.82 26.25 19.74
N LYS A 55 18.50 26.48 19.67
CA LYS A 55 17.78 27.47 20.47
C LYS A 55 16.40 26.91 20.80
N PRO A 56 16.11 26.56 22.06
CA PRO A 56 14.94 25.77 22.39
C PRO A 56 13.67 26.45 21.94
N LEU A 57 12.91 25.76 21.10
CA LEU A 57 11.48 26.02 20.93
C LEU A 57 10.82 25.89 22.30
N ASP A 58 9.85 26.74 22.59
CA ASP A 58 9.05 26.55 23.80
C ASP A 58 8.29 25.20 23.70
N GLY A 59 7.99 24.58 24.85
CA GLY A 59 7.43 23.22 24.88
C GLY A 59 6.10 23.07 24.15
N SER A 60 5.33 24.17 24.00
CA SER A 60 4.08 24.15 23.23
C SER A 60 4.34 24.09 21.73
N SER A 61 5.33 24.85 21.23
CA SER A 61 5.76 24.82 19.83
C SER A 61 6.29 23.45 19.40
N VAL A 62 7.04 22.75 20.26
CA VAL A 62 7.52 21.38 19.97
C VAL A 62 6.35 20.40 19.84
N SER A 63 5.37 20.51 20.73
CA SER A 63 4.20 19.62 20.74
C SER A 63 3.31 19.85 19.51
N ILE A 64 3.07 21.11 19.14
CA ILE A 64 2.31 21.50 17.95
C ILE A 64 3.01 21.00 16.68
N LEU A 65 4.33 21.13 16.60
CA LEU A 65 5.11 20.70 15.43
C LEU A 65 5.09 19.18 15.28
N GLY A 66 5.24 18.45 16.38
CA GLY A 66 5.13 16.98 16.40
C GLY A 66 3.73 16.50 16.00
N GLU A 67 2.67 17.15 16.50
CA GLU A 67 1.28 16.83 16.13
C GLU A 67 1.03 17.11 14.63
N SER A 68 1.54 18.24 14.11
CA SER A 68 1.38 18.58 12.70
C SER A 68 2.05 17.57 11.77
N ILE A 69 3.29 17.14 12.11
CA ILE A 69 4.01 16.10 11.38
C ILE A 69 3.25 14.78 11.44
N PHE A 70 2.77 14.38 12.62
CA PHE A 70 2.01 13.14 12.79
C PHE A 70 0.73 13.13 11.95
N ASN A 71 -0.03 14.23 11.95
CA ASN A 71 -1.26 14.35 11.17
C ASN A 71 -0.97 14.31 9.66
N ALA A 72 0.10 14.95 9.19
CA ALA A 72 0.51 14.89 7.80
C ALA A 72 0.91 13.45 7.39
N ALA A 73 1.67 12.75 8.23
CA ALA A 73 2.05 11.35 7.99
C ALA A 73 0.83 10.41 7.99
N ARG A 74 -0.15 10.67 8.86
CA ARG A 74 -1.42 9.94 8.87
C ARG A 74 -2.22 10.16 7.59
N ALA A 75 -2.25 11.39 7.06
CA ALA A 75 -2.89 11.67 5.79
C ALA A 75 -2.20 10.94 4.63
N VAL A 76 -0.85 10.87 4.63
CA VAL A 76 -0.10 10.06 3.67
C VAL A 76 -0.49 8.58 3.74
N ARG A 77 -0.65 8.02 4.94
CA ARG A 77 -1.12 6.64 5.12
C ARG A 77 -2.50 6.45 4.48
N GLY A 78 -3.43 7.40 4.69
CA GLY A 78 -4.76 7.35 4.09
C GLY A 78 -4.72 7.29 2.56
N ILE A 79 -3.87 8.10 1.91
CA ILE A 79 -3.69 8.06 0.45
C ILE A 79 -3.19 6.67 0.00
N VAL A 80 -2.23 6.08 0.72
CA VAL A 80 -1.71 4.74 0.38
C VAL A 80 -2.79 3.66 0.53
N ASP A 81 -3.61 3.75 1.57
CA ASP A 81 -4.71 2.81 1.79
C ASP A 81 -5.76 2.93 0.68
N GLU A 82 -6.10 4.15 0.24
CA GLU A 82 -6.99 4.39 -0.90
C GLU A 82 -6.44 3.82 -2.21
N ILE A 83 -5.14 3.96 -2.47
CA ILE A 83 -4.48 3.38 -3.64
C ILE A 83 -4.58 1.86 -3.62
N HIS A 84 -4.52 1.23 -2.44
CA HIS A 84 -4.65 -0.22 -2.31
C HIS A 84 -6.02 -0.73 -2.79
N GLU A 85 -7.07 0.05 -2.56
CA GLU A 85 -8.43 -0.25 -3.03
C GLU A 85 -8.59 -0.02 -4.56
N GLN A 86 -7.64 0.66 -5.20
CA GLN A 86 -7.63 0.94 -6.65
C GLN A 86 -6.82 -0.10 -7.44
N ARG A 87 -6.88 -1.38 -7.06
CA ARG A 87 -6.13 -2.46 -7.73
C ARG A 87 -6.55 -2.60 -9.20
N LEU A 88 -5.58 -2.58 -10.10
CA LEU A 88 -5.77 -2.82 -11.52
C LEU A 88 -5.45 -4.29 -11.84
N GLY A 89 -6.37 -4.97 -12.52
CA GLY A 89 -6.19 -6.37 -12.95
C GLY A 89 -6.78 -7.45 -12.04
N GLY A 90 -7.76 -7.11 -11.19
CA GLY A 90 -8.63 -8.11 -10.55
C GLY A 90 -9.66 -8.67 -11.54
N GLU A 91 -10.01 -9.94 -11.37
CA GLU A 91 -10.87 -10.74 -12.27
C GLU A 91 -12.30 -10.18 -12.49
N ASP A 92 -12.67 -9.09 -11.82
CA ASP A 92 -13.99 -8.42 -11.88
C ASP A 92 -14.20 -7.51 -13.11
N SER A 93 -13.23 -7.42 -14.02
CA SER A 93 -13.28 -6.48 -15.16
C SER A 93 -13.59 -7.13 -16.53
N ILE A 94 -14.02 -8.39 -16.57
CA ILE A 94 -14.56 -8.97 -17.81
C ILE A 94 -16.08 -8.73 -17.85
N PRO A 95 -16.60 -7.77 -18.64
CA PRO A 95 -18.02 -7.73 -18.93
C PRO A 95 -18.36 -8.99 -19.72
N VAL A 96 -19.10 -9.92 -19.10
CA VAL A 96 -19.76 -11.00 -19.83
C VAL A 96 -20.74 -10.34 -20.80
N SER A 97 -20.32 -10.25 -22.06
CA SER A 97 -21.21 -9.91 -23.16
C SER A 97 -22.22 -11.05 -23.28
N HIS A 98 -23.43 -10.84 -22.79
CA HIS A 98 -24.54 -11.74 -23.02
C HIS A 98 -24.96 -11.56 -24.49
N ASP A 99 -24.24 -12.24 -25.37
CA ASP A 99 -24.55 -12.29 -26.79
C ASP A 99 -25.99 -12.80 -26.96
N VAL A 100 -26.75 -12.05 -27.75
CA VAL A 100 -28.18 -12.18 -27.86
C VAL A 100 -28.51 -13.54 -28.50
N GLN A 101 -29.21 -14.40 -27.75
CA GLN A 101 -29.68 -15.69 -28.27
C GLN A 101 -30.71 -15.46 -29.39
N ARG A 102 -30.25 -15.46 -30.64
CA ARG A 102 -31.11 -15.64 -31.81
C ARG A 102 -31.48 -17.11 -31.95
N HIS A 103 -32.77 -17.44 -31.84
CA HIS A 103 -33.47 -18.50 -32.60
C HIS A 103 -34.96 -18.14 -32.57
N ALA A 104 -35.54 -17.66 -33.67
CA ALA A 104 -35.98 -18.39 -34.87
C ALA A 104 -37.20 -19.27 -34.55
#